data_AF-A0A7R9LU55-F1
#
_entry.id   AF-A0A7R9LU55-F1
#
_cell.length_a   1.000
_cell.length_b   1.000
_cell.length_c   1.000
_cell.angle_alpha   90.00
_cell.angle_beta   90.00
_cell.angle_gamma   90.00
#
_symmetry.space_group_name_H-M   'P 1'
#
loop_
_entity.id
_entity.type
_entity.pdbx_description
1 polymer ?
#
loop_
_entity_poly.entity_id
_entity_poly.type
_entity_poly.pdbx_seq_one_letter_code
_entity_poly.pdbx_strand_id
1 'polypeptide(L)' 'VRLVDSVRENGGEVRLFSSLHVSGEQLDQLTGVAAILRFPMQDLEDEPYEDDDSSSD' A
#
# COMPACT_ATOMS: atom_id res chain seq x y z
N VAL A 1 3.27 -5.49 10.55
CA VAL A 1 2.80 -4.30 9.78
C VAL A 1 1.67 -4.82 8.93
N ARG A 2 0.41 -4.62 9.35
CA ARG A 2 -0.74 -5.42 8.87
C ARG A 2 -0.85 -5.53 7.34
N LEU A 3 -0.66 -4.40 6.63
CA LEU A 3 -0.66 -4.36 5.17
C LEU A 3 0.44 -5.24 4.54
N VAL A 4 1.66 -5.13 5.05
CA VAL A 4 2.83 -5.90 4.55
C VAL A 4 2.63 -7.40 4.75
N ASP A 5 2.06 -7.77 5.90
CA ASP A 5 1.80 -9.17 6.24
C ASP A 5 0.73 -9.75 5.30
N SER A 6 -0.36 -9.02 5.07
CA SER A 6 -1.41 -9.39 4.10
C SER A 6 -0.88 -9.54 2.66
N VAL A 7 -0.02 -8.62 2.18
CA VAL A 7 0.56 -8.71 0.83
C VAL A 7 1.40 -9.99 0.68
N ARG A 8 2.19 -10.34 1.70
CA ARG A 8 3.01 -11.57 1.68
C ARG A 8 2.16 -12.83 1.69
N GLU A 9 1.09 -12.87 2.50
CA GLU A 9 0.16 -14.00 2.56
C GLU A 9 -0.56 -14.21 1.23
N ASN A 10 -0.88 -13.13 0.50
CA ASN A 10 -1.47 -13.17 -0.83
C ASN A 10 -0.46 -13.48 -1.96
N GLY A 11 0.80 -13.81 -1.61
CA GLY A 11 1.87 -14.16 -2.55
C GLY A 11 2.51 -12.97 -3.26
N GLY A 12 2.31 -11.75 -2.76
CA GLY A 12 2.92 -10.53 -3.28
C GLY A 12 4.33 -10.27 -2.73
N GLU A 13 5.14 -9.56 -3.49
CA GLU A 13 6.48 -9.14 -3.07
C GLU A 13 6.42 -7.76 -2.41
N VAL A 14 7.11 -7.59 -1.29
CA VAL A 14 7.20 -6.30 -0.57
C VAL A 14 8.64 -5.80 -0.59
N ARG A 15 8.81 -4.55 -1.01
CA ARG A 15 10.11 -3.84 -1.04
C ARG A 15 10.06 -2.67 -0.06
N LEU A 16 11.11 -2.53 0.76
CA LEU A 16 11.27 -1.43 1.71
C LEU A 16 12.29 -0.44 1.15
N PHE A 17 11.88 0.82 1.04
CA PHE A 17 12.71 1.91 0.54
C PHE A 17 13.20 2.75 1.74
N SER A 18 14.48 3.14 1.72
CA SER A 18 15.01 4.06 2.72
C SER A 18 14.62 5.48 2.36
N SER A 19 14.02 6.21 3.30
CA SER A 19 13.69 7.63 3.14
C SER A 19 14.91 8.54 2.92
N LEU A 20 16.12 8.05 3.22
CA LEU A 20 17.38 8.78 2.98
C LEU A 20 18.02 8.48 1.62
N HIS A 21 17.36 7.69 0.77
CA HIS A 21 17.80 7.45 -0.60
C HIS A 21 16.84 8.13 -1.56
N VAL A 22 17.36 8.52 -2.74
CA VAL A 22 16.58 9.23 -3.78
C VAL A 22 15.28 8.50 -4.12
N SER A 23 15.30 7.16 -4.12
CA SER A 23 14.09 6.38 -4.40
C SER A 23 13.05 6.40 -3.27
N GLY A 24 13.46 6.60 -2.01
CA GLY A 24 12.54 6.82 -0.90
C GLY A 24 11.94 8.22 -0.94
N GLU A 25 12.75 9.26 -1.22
CA GLU A 25 12.25 10.63 -1.39
C GLU A 25 11.20 10.72 -2.51
N GLN A 26 11.41 10.01 -3.62
CA GLN A 26 10.44 9.92 -4.70
C GLN A 26 9.15 9.20 -4.30
N LEU A 27 9.25 8.13 -3.50
CA LEU A 27 8.07 7.41 -3.00
C LEU A 27 7.28 8.25 -1.99
N ASP A 28 7.97 9.03 -1.14
CA ASP A 28 7.33 9.94 -0.17
C ASP A 28 6.53 11.05 -0.86
N GLN A 29 6.98 11.52 -2.04
CA GLN A 29 6.20 12.44 -2.88
C GLN A 29 4.88 11.81 -3.40
N LEU A 30 4.79 10.48 -3.41
CA LEU A 30 3.60 9.70 -3.76
C LEU A 30 2.90 9.13 -2.52
N THR A 31 2.93 9.85 -1.38
CA THR A 31 2.35 9.48 -0.07
C THR A 31 3.13 8.43 0.74
N GLY A 32 4.24 7.90 0.22
CA GLY A 32 5.10 6.94 0.92
C GLY A 32 4.71 5.47 0.73
N VAL A 33 3.64 5.18 -0.03
CA VAL A 33 3.19 3.82 -0.36
C VAL A 33 2.73 3.72 -1.80
N ALA A 34 3.10 2.62 -2.47
CA ALA A 34 2.68 2.32 -3.84
C ALA A 34 2.62 0.81 -4.05
N ALA A 35 1.79 0.37 -5.00
CA ALA A 35 1.62 -1.03 -5.36
C ALA A 35 1.51 -1.22 -6.88
N ILE A 36 2.05 -2.32 -7.37
CA ILE A 36 1.85 -2.78 -8.76
C ILE A 36 0.90 -3.97 -8.70
N LEU A 37 -0.23 -3.86 -9.39
CA LEU A 37 -1.27 -4.88 -9.37
C LEU A 37 -1.10 -5.90 -10.51
N ARG A 38 -1.63 -7.12 -10.29
CA ARG A 38 -1.56 -8.22 -11.27
C ARG A 38 -2.51 -8.04 -12.45
N PHE A 39 -3.54 -7.23 -12.28
CA PHE A 39 -4.55 -6.92 -13.26
C PHE A 39 -4.96 -5.44 -13.12
N PRO A 40 -5.42 -4.79 -14.20
CA PRO A 40 -5.94 -3.44 -14.10
C PRO A 40 -7.18 -3.45 -13.20
N MET A 41 -7.20 -2.54 -12.23
CA MET A 41 -8.38 -2.27 -11.40
C MET A 41 -8.93 -0.90 -11.83
N GLN A 42 -10.21 -0.85 -12.17
CA GLN A 42 -10.89 0.40 -12.54
C GLN A 42 -11.36 1.09 -11.26
N ASP A 43 -11.30 2.44 -11.26
CA ASP A 43 -11.94 3.30 -10.27
C ASP A 43 -11.48 3.11 -8.81
N LEU A 44 -10.19 2.84 -8.60
CA LEU A 44 -9.56 2.81 -7.25
C LEU A 44 -9.72 4.13 -6.47
N GLU A 45 -9.93 5.23 -7.18
CA GLU A 45 -10.00 6.59 -6.63
C GLU A 45 -11.42 6.96 -6.15
N ASP A 46 -12.44 6.25 -6.66
CA ASP A 46 -13.86 6.53 -6.41
C ASP A 46 -14.47 5.60 -5.35
N GLU A 47 -13.73 4.59 -4.87
CA GLU A 47 -14.19 3.80 -3.73
C GLU A 47 -14.21 4.70 -2.47
N PRO A 48 -15.36 4.85 -1.79
CA PRO A 48 -15.39 5.56 -0.53
C PRO A 48 -14.43 4.86 0.42
N TYR A 49 -13.58 5.63 1.11
CA TYR A 49 -12.80 5.13 2.23
C TYR A 49 -13.79 4.63 3.29
N GLU A 50 -14.16 3.36 3.22
CA GLU A 50 -14.85 2.68 4.29
C GLU A 50 -13.79 2.50 5.38
N ASP A 51 -13.82 3.40 6.39
CA ASP A 51 -13.11 3.17 7.65
C ASP A 51 -13.64 1.85 8.20
N ASP A 52 -12.90 0.76 7.96
CA ASP A 52 -13.10 -0.54 8.61
C ASP A 52 -12.66 -0.48 10.09
N ASP A 53 -13.07 0.58 10.79
CA ASP A 53 -13.08 0.66 12.26
C ASP A 53 -14.36 -0.03 12.78
N SER A 54 -14.59 -1.26 12.32
CA SER A 54 -15.47 -2.18 13.04
C SER A 54 -14.73 -2.70 14.27
N SER A 55 -14.90 -1.97 15.37
CA SER A 55 -14.86 -2.39 16.78
C SER A 55 -14.20 -3.75 17.09
N SER A 56 -13.16 -3.72 17.92
CA SER A 56 -12.89 -4.83 18.85
C SER A 56 -12.71 -4.26 20.25
N ASP A 57 -13.68 -4.56 21.11
CA ASP A 57 -13.49 -4.63 22.57
C ASP A 57 -12.57 -5.83 22.89
#